data_AF-A0A160TB95-F1
#
_entry.id   AF-A0A160TB95-F1
#
_cell.length_a   1.000
_cell.length_b   1.000
_cell.length_c   1.000
_cell.angle_alpha   90.00
_cell.angle_beta   90.00
_cell.angle_gamma   90.00
#
_symmetry.space_group_name_H-M   'P 1'
#
loop_
_entity.id
_entity.type
_entity.pdbx_description
1 polymer ?
#
loop_
_entity_poly.entity_id
_entity_poly.type
_entity_poly.pdbx_seq_one_letter_code
_entity_poly.pdbx_strand_id
1 'polypeptide(L)'
;MTSSPDFSSFLSYYNSDAGRKVYIDPELILPFAEYVKPATDSGNLIASEIMQRLSSVADGKDAGQAEGKPDLYYMDFGKVTGHCVRLFYKIFQDNAGGLSRGPGVYIYNLRGFAHNPNNVGAGLFHMRYTDGSWEGTKASGREIKNKIFRIGSAQDEKGILDLNKLSEIMLKSSDQAMHKTDFDLYHSPLAVIVGDQKYTSPEGRGKIANPQELADILVGTATANEWAGQLYDKYTVYVYDESAKLLTDALRLVKGSNQVLKKFEFRLLDPHAPFSVVEKLANGFGASAVLDKNVRTPFSSSYQMLDPASYDDSNSKVYAKFQQQIQNKANISFFEMWRNMKSDTNLLS
;
A
#
# COMPACT_ATOMS: atom_id res chain seq x y z
N MET A 1 -19.06 18.62 -30.46
CA MET A 1 -19.06 17.15 -30.28
C MET A 1 -17.77 16.80 -29.56
N THR A 2 -17.82 16.62 -28.24
CA THR A 2 -16.69 16.11 -27.46
C THR A 2 -16.66 14.60 -27.65
N SER A 3 -15.56 14.08 -28.19
CA SER A 3 -15.34 12.64 -28.36
C SER A 3 -15.55 11.92 -27.02
N SER A 4 -16.41 10.89 -27.01
CA SER A 4 -16.46 9.95 -25.88
C SER A 4 -15.07 9.35 -25.67
N PRO A 5 -14.55 9.26 -24.44
CA PRO A 5 -13.26 8.65 -24.21
C PRO A 5 -13.32 7.17 -24.61
N ASP A 6 -12.28 6.69 -25.29
CA ASP A 6 -12.15 5.28 -25.68
C ASP A 6 -11.83 4.44 -24.44
N PHE A 7 -12.84 3.73 -23.93
CA PHE A 7 -12.76 2.87 -22.76
C PHE A 7 -12.82 1.38 -23.11
N SER A 8 -12.52 1.02 -24.36
CA SER A 8 -12.34 -0.38 -24.79
C SER A 8 -11.25 -1.12 -24.00
N SER A 9 -10.40 -0.38 -23.28
CA SER A 9 -9.34 -0.88 -22.40
C SER A 9 -9.78 -1.27 -20.98
N PHE A 10 -11.02 -0.98 -20.55
CA PHE A 10 -11.48 -1.28 -19.19
C PHE A 10 -12.11 -2.67 -19.07
N LEU A 11 -11.89 -3.35 -17.94
CA LEU A 11 -12.50 -4.66 -17.66
C LEU A 11 -13.88 -4.49 -17.04
N SER A 12 -14.85 -5.30 -17.48
CA SER A 12 -16.15 -5.42 -16.80
C SER A 12 -15.91 -5.96 -15.39
N TYR A 13 -16.25 -5.18 -14.37
CA TYR A 13 -16.12 -5.59 -12.96
C TYR A 13 -17.09 -6.74 -12.64
N TYR A 14 -18.34 -6.58 -13.06
CA TYR A 14 -19.41 -7.56 -12.88
C TYR A 14 -20.45 -7.43 -14.01
N ASN A 15 -20.85 -8.56 -14.58
CA ASN A 15 -21.85 -8.63 -15.66
C ASN A 15 -23.27 -8.69 -15.06
N SER A 16 -23.75 -7.58 -14.47
CA SER A 16 -25.16 -7.46 -14.05
C SER A 16 -26.04 -6.96 -15.18
N ASP A 17 -27.20 -7.59 -15.38
CA ASP A 17 -28.27 -7.07 -16.24
C ASP A 17 -29.14 -6.01 -15.52
N ALA A 18 -28.98 -5.85 -14.20
CA ALA A 18 -29.70 -4.89 -13.38
C ALA A 18 -28.75 -3.83 -12.79
N GLY A 19 -29.03 -2.55 -13.06
CA GLY A 19 -28.25 -1.41 -12.54
C GLY A 19 -27.22 -0.85 -13.54
N ARG A 20 -26.33 0.04 -13.09
CA ARG A 20 -25.21 0.53 -13.90
C ARG A 20 -24.15 -0.56 -14.01
N LYS A 21 -23.51 -0.66 -15.17
CA LYS A 21 -22.31 -1.49 -15.35
C LYS A 21 -21.15 -0.91 -14.54
N VAL A 22 -20.35 -1.76 -13.91
CA VAL A 22 -19.14 -1.32 -13.20
C VAL A 22 -17.93 -1.79 -14.00
N TYR A 23 -16.98 -0.90 -14.21
CA TYR A 23 -15.75 -1.15 -14.95
C TYR A 23 -14.54 -0.83 -14.08
N ILE A 24 -13.44 -1.56 -14.26
CA ILE A 24 -12.18 -1.34 -13.56
C ILE A 24 -11.02 -1.28 -14.55
N ASP A 25 -10.11 -0.34 -14.31
CA ASP A 25 -8.85 -0.26 -15.04
C ASP A 25 -8.01 -1.54 -14.78
N PRO A 26 -7.55 -2.26 -15.83
CA PRO A 26 -6.71 -3.45 -15.68
C PRO A 26 -5.46 -3.22 -14.82
N GLU A 27 -4.90 -2.01 -14.80
CA GLU A 27 -3.71 -1.71 -13.98
C GLU A 27 -3.99 -1.82 -12.48
N LEU A 28 -5.26 -1.74 -12.08
CA LEU A 28 -5.68 -1.83 -10.69
C LEU A 28 -5.86 -3.26 -10.19
N ILE A 29 -5.68 -4.29 -11.02
CA ILE A 29 -5.88 -5.69 -10.61
C ILE A 29 -5.00 -6.05 -9.39
N LEU A 30 -3.71 -5.74 -9.46
CA LEU A 30 -2.77 -6.05 -8.37
C LEU A 30 -3.03 -5.20 -7.11
N PRO A 31 -3.18 -3.87 -7.20
CA PRO A 31 -3.64 -3.06 -6.06
C PRO A 31 -4.97 -3.53 -5.49
N PHE A 32 -5.91 -3.98 -6.32
CA PHE A 32 -7.20 -4.47 -5.84
C PHE A 32 -7.01 -5.75 -5.03
N ALA A 33 -6.21 -6.70 -5.50
CA ALA A 33 -5.91 -7.92 -4.75
C ALA A 33 -5.09 -7.68 -3.48
N GLU A 34 -4.30 -6.59 -3.43
CA GLU A 34 -3.54 -6.14 -2.25
C GLU A 34 -4.48 -5.79 -1.09
N TYR A 35 -5.42 -4.90 -1.38
CA TYR A 35 -6.32 -4.35 -0.37
C TYR A 35 -7.56 -5.24 -0.19
N VAL A 36 -8.10 -5.77 -1.27
CA VAL A 36 -9.27 -6.67 -1.27
C VAL A 36 -8.78 -8.11 -1.46
N LYS A 37 -8.23 -8.69 -0.38
CA LYS A 37 -7.60 -10.02 -0.42
C LYS A 37 -8.61 -11.14 -0.73
N PRO A 38 -8.47 -11.88 -1.85
CA PRO A 38 -9.46 -12.89 -2.27
C PRO A 38 -9.58 -14.08 -1.32
N ALA A 39 -8.51 -14.40 -0.57
CA ALA A 39 -8.50 -15.48 0.40
C ALA A 39 -9.22 -15.15 1.73
N THR A 40 -9.56 -13.88 1.98
CA THR A 40 -10.10 -13.43 3.28
C THR A 40 -11.60 -13.16 3.24
N ASP A 41 -12.28 -13.38 4.37
CA ASP A 41 -13.72 -13.07 4.49
C ASP A 41 -13.97 -11.56 4.36
N SER A 42 -13.09 -10.74 4.92
CA SER A 42 -13.14 -9.27 4.78
C SER A 42 -13.01 -8.83 3.32
N GLY A 43 -12.08 -9.43 2.56
CA GLY A 43 -11.94 -9.16 1.13
C GLY A 43 -13.18 -9.56 0.32
N ASN A 44 -13.78 -10.71 0.61
CA ASN A 44 -15.03 -11.15 -0.03
C ASN A 44 -16.20 -10.21 0.27
N LEU A 45 -16.31 -9.74 1.51
CA LEU A 45 -17.32 -8.76 1.91
C LEU A 45 -17.11 -7.44 1.16
N ILE A 46 -15.89 -6.89 1.17
CA ILE A 46 -15.56 -5.63 0.51
C ILE A 46 -15.83 -5.70 -1.00
N ALA A 47 -15.41 -6.77 -1.69
CA ALA A 47 -15.65 -6.94 -3.12
C ALA A 47 -17.15 -7.00 -3.46
N SER A 48 -17.93 -7.68 -2.62
CA SER A 48 -19.39 -7.77 -2.78
C SER A 48 -20.08 -6.42 -2.53
N GLU A 49 -19.65 -5.67 -1.52
CA GLU A 49 -20.15 -4.31 -1.25
C GLU A 49 -19.85 -3.35 -2.40
N ILE A 50 -18.64 -3.43 -3.00
CA ILE A 50 -18.24 -2.64 -4.17
C ILE A 50 -19.22 -2.85 -5.31
N MET A 51 -19.48 -4.12 -5.64
CA MET A 51 -20.42 -4.51 -6.70
C MET A 51 -21.82 -3.93 -6.45
N GLN A 52 -22.37 -4.16 -5.25
CA GLN A 52 -23.75 -3.77 -4.91
C GLN A 52 -23.91 -2.25 -4.88
N ARG A 53 -23.00 -1.55 -4.21
CA ARG A 53 -23.14 -0.11 -4.03
C ARG A 53 -22.88 0.62 -5.33
N LEU A 54 -21.78 0.36 -6.05
CA LEU A 54 -21.46 1.09 -7.29
C LEU A 54 -22.49 0.86 -8.42
N SER A 55 -23.04 -0.35 -8.55
CA SER A 55 -24.10 -0.62 -9.55
C SER A 55 -25.41 0.14 -9.26
N SER A 56 -25.63 0.52 -8.00
CA SER A 56 -26.79 1.30 -7.54
C SER A 56 -26.55 2.82 -7.52
N VAL A 57 -25.33 3.30 -7.79
CA VAL A 57 -25.00 4.74 -7.74
C VAL A 57 -25.71 5.47 -8.89
N ALA A 58 -26.68 6.32 -8.56
CA ALA A 58 -27.28 7.25 -9.52
C ALA A 58 -26.47 8.57 -9.60
N ASP A 59 -26.16 9.12 -8.42
CA ASP A 59 -25.22 10.21 -8.04
C ASP A 59 -25.19 10.27 -6.48
N GLY A 60 -25.13 9.10 -5.84
CA GLY A 60 -25.68 8.85 -4.49
C GLY A 60 -25.14 9.70 -3.32
N LYS A 61 -25.99 9.85 -2.29
CA LYS A 61 -25.72 10.59 -1.02
C LYS A 61 -24.42 10.21 -0.29
N ASP A 62 -23.89 9.02 -0.54
CA ASP A 62 -22.67 8.49 0.10
C ASP A 62 -21.39 8.73 -0.71
N ALA A 63 -21.48 9.32 -1.90
CA ALA A 63 -20.33 9.65 -2.72
C ALA A 63 -19.68 10.95 -2.23
N GLY A 64 -18.37 10.91 -2.01
CA GLY A 64 -17.59 12.14 -1.82
C GLY A 64 -17.04 12.62 -3.17
N GLN A 65 -16.94 13.93 -3.36
CA GLN A 65 -16.26 14.51 -4.52
C GLN A 65 -14.76 14.68 -4.23
N ALA A 66 -13.91 14.34 -5.20
CA ALA A 66 -12.48 14.56 -5.11
C ALA A 66 -12.16 16.06 -5.16
N GLU A 67 -11.18 16.49 -4.36
CA GLU A 67 -10.84 17.90 -4.26
C GLU A 67 -10.43 18.49 -5.62
N GLY A 68 -11.05 19.62 -5.98
CA GLY A 68 -10.76 20.34 -7.23
C GLY A 68 -11.21 19.62 -8.51
N LYS A 69 -11.99 18.53 -8.43
CA LYS A 69 -12.40 17.74 -9.60
C LYS A 69 -13.89 17.36 -9.53
N PRO A 70 -14.79 18.20 -10.08
CA PRO A 70 -16.25 18.05 -9.90
C PRO A 70 -16.83 16.75 -10.47
N ASP A 71 -16.17 16.18 -11.50
CA ASP A 71 -16.60 14.95 -12.17
C ASP A 71 -15.95 13.68 -11.59
N LEU A 72 -15.17 13.81 -10.51
CA LEU A 72 -14.49 12.69 -9.85
C LEU A 72 -15.07 12.43 -8.48
N TYR A 73 -15.51 11.19 -8.29
CA TYR A 73 -16.13 10.73 -7.06
C TYR A 73 -15.25 9.70 -6.37
N TYR A 74 -15.47 9.53 -5.08
CA TYR A 74 -14.94 8.41 -4.31
C TYR A 74 -15.99 7.79 -3.41
N MET A 75 -15.78 6.52 -3.05
CA MET A 75 -16.56 5.80 -2.07
C MET A 75 -15.68 4.88 -1.24
N ASP A 76 -15.98 4.79 0.06
CA ASP A 76 -15.31 3.90 1.00
C ASP A 76 -16.09 2.61 1.23
N PHE A 77 -15.34 1.52 1.38
CA PHE A 77 -15.80 0.16 1.62
C PHE A 77 -15.04 -0.47 2.79
N GLY A 78 -15.64 -1.48 3.44
CA GLY A 78 -15.00 -2.16 4.58
C GLY A 78 -15.18 -1.44 5.92
N LYS A 79 -16.29 -0.70 6.11
CA LYS A 79 -16.53 0.06 7.35
C LYS A 79 -16.55 -0.80 8.62
N VAL A 80 -16.87 -2.09 8.49
CA VAL A 80 -16.96 -3.06 9.60
C VAL A 80 -15.73 -3.93 9.77
N THR A 81 -14.70 -3.74 8.92
CA THR A 81 -13.46 -4.50 8.94
C THR A 81 -12.29 -3.60 9.33
N GLY A 82 -11.25 -4.15 9.95
CA GLY A 82 -10.02 -3.39 10.27
C GLY A 82 -9.29 -2.84 9.04
N HIS A 83 -9.60 -3.39 7.86
CA HIS A 83 -9.16 -2.93 6.56
C HIS A 83 -10.29 -2.25 5.78
N CYS A 84 -9.99 -1.15 5.10
CA CYS A 84 -10.91 -0.39 4.28
C CYS A 84 -10.31 -0.07 2.91
N VAL A 85 -11.16 0.10 1.91
CA VAL A 85 -10.74 0.48 0.55
C VAL A 85 -11.53 1.68 0.09
N ARG A 86 -10.84 2.67 -0.46
CA ARG A 86 -11.46 3.79 -1.19
C ARG A 86 -11.32 3.54 -2.66
N LEU A 87 -12.45 3.53 -3.37
CA LEU A 87 -12.46 3.53 -4.82
C LEU A 87 -12.70 4.94 -5.32
N PHE A 88 -11.90 5.37 -6.28
CA PHE A 88 -12.13 6.58 -7.04
C PHE A 88 -12.71 6.22 -8.39
N TYR A 89 -13.81 6.87 -8.74
CA TYR A 89 -14.58 6.53 -9.92
C TYR A 89 -15.15 7.74 -10.65
N LYS A 90 -15.52 7.52 -11.91
CA LYS A 90 -16.30 8.44 -12.73
C LYS A 90 -17.65 7.84 -13.05
N ILE A 91 -18.68 8.68 -13.04
CA ILE A 91 -19.99 8.36 -13.60
C ILE A 91 -20.05 9.05 -14.95
N PHE A 92 -20.34 8.31 -16.01
CA PHE A 92 -20.74 8.92 -17.26
C PHE A 92 -22.27 8.96 -17.33
N GLN A 93 -22.82 9.99 -17.96
CA GLN A 93 -24.24 10.07 -18.34
C GLN A 93 -24.30 10.12 -19.86
N ASP A 94 -25.05 9.20 -20.48
CA ASP A 94 -25.26 9.14 -21.92
C ASP A 94 -26.73 9.49 -22.10
N ASN A 95 -26.96 10.61 -22.77
CA ASN A 95 -28.29 11.19 -22.97
C ASN A 95 -29.04 10.48 -24.11
N ALA A 96 -28.97 9.14 -24.13
CA ALA A 96 -29.76 8.32 -25.05
C ALA A 96 -31.04 7.88 -24.33
N GLY A 97 -32.12 8.65 -24.52
CA GLY A 97 -33.41 8.40 -23.90
C GLY A 97 -33.91 6.95 -24.10
N GLY A 98 -34.27 6.29 -22.99
CA GLY A 98 -34.79 4.93 -22.93
C GLY A 98 -34.77 4.36 -21.51
N LEU A 99 -35.30 3.14 -21.31
CA LEU A 99 -35.32 2.41 -20.02
C LEU A 99 -33.94 1.96 -19.50
N SER A 100 -32.87 2.33 -20.19
CA SER A 100 -31.48 2.09 -19.80
C SER A 100 -31.07 3.06 -18.69
N ARG A 101 -30.61 2.55 -17.53
CA ARG A 101 -30.17 3.37 -16.37
C ARG A 101 -28.84 4.11 -16.57
N GLY A 102 -28.55 4.58 -17.79
CA GLY A 102 -27.37 5.38 -18.10
C GLY A 102 -26.02 4.66 -17.92
N PRO A 103 -24.90 5.32 -18.24
CA PRO A 103 -23.57 4.73 -18.41
C PRO A 103 -22.96 4.19 -17.13
N GLY A 104 -21.97 3.33 -17.32
CA GLY A 104 -21.31 2.65 -16.22
C GLY A 104 -20.56 3.56 -15.25
N VAL A 105 -20.16 2.95 -14.15
CA VAL A 105 -19.22 3.49 -13.17
C VAL A 105 -17.84 2.96 -13.48
N TYR A 106 -16.86 3.84 -13.62
CA TYR A 106 -15.50 3.47 -14.03
C TYR A 106 -14.53 3.74 -12.89
N ILE A 107 -14.04 2.67 -12.28
CA ILE A 107 -13.01 2.71 -11.24
C ILE A 107 -11.66 2.94 -11.92
N TYR A 108 -11.04 4.09 -11.64
CA TYR A 108 -9.76 4.48 -12.23
C TYR A 108 -8.64 4.57 -11.19
N ASN A 109 -8.97 4.49 -9.90
CA ASN A 109 -7.97 4.41 -8.84
C ASN A 109 -8.57 3.76 -7.58
N LEU A 110 -7.72 3.23 -6.72
CA LEU A 110 -8.10 2.73 -5.42
C LEU A 110 -6.99 2.91 -4.40
N ARG A 111 -7.35 3.02 -3.13
CA ARG A 111 -6.39 3.12 -2.01
C ARG A 111 -6.85 2.31 -0.81
N GLY A 112 -5.96 1.52 -0.24
CA GLY A 112 -6.16 0.90 1.07
C GLY A 112 -6.01 1.90 2.21
N PHE A 113 -6.70 1.64 3.29
CA PHE A 113 -6.48 2.27 4.59
C PHE A 113 -7.03 1.38 5.70
N ALA A 114 -6.71 1.70 6.94
CA ALA A 114 -7.22 1.01 8.11
C ALA A 114 -7.80 1.97 9.13
N HIS A 115 -8.71 1.45 9.95
CA HIS A 115 -9.11 2.16 11.16
C HIS A 115 -7.93 2.25 12.11
N ASN A 116 -7.84 3.36 12.85
CA ASN A 116 -6.79 3.56 13.83
C ASN A 116 -7.40 3.80 15.21
N PRO A 117 -7.99 2.76 15.83
CA PRO A 117 -8.60 2.88 17.15
C PRO A 117 -7.56 3.25 18.22
N ASN A 118 -6.29 2.90 17.98
CA ASN A 118 -5.17 3.19 18.87
C ASN A 118 -4.60 4.61 18.71
N ASN A 119 -5.13 5.41 17.77
CA ASN A 119 -4.69 6.77 17.46
C ASN A 119 -3.16 6.92 17.26
N VAL A 120 -2.51 5.90 16.71
CA VAL A 120 -1.07 5.93 16.47
C VAL A 120 -0.76 6.79 15.25
N GLY A 121 0.04 7.83 15.42
CA GLY A 121 0.42 8.73 14.32
C GLY A 121 1.45 8.11 13.37
N ALA A 122 1.52 8.63 12.14
CA ALA A 122 2.68 8.42 11.28
C ALA A 122 3.88 9.27 11.73
N GLY A 123 5.07 8.87 11.28
CA GLY A 123 6.33 9.58 11.48
C GLY A 123 7.36 8.76 12.26
N LEU A 124 8.45 9.42 12.66
CA LEU A 124 9.57 8.81 13.38
C LEU A 124 9.28 8.67 14.89
N PHE A 125 9.59 7.50 15.43
CA PHE A 125 9.52 7.14 16.84
C PHE A 125 10.83 6.52 17.29
N HIS A 126 11.23 6.82 18.52
CA HIS A 126 12.28 6.11 19.23
C HIS A 126 11.63 5.01 20.07
N MET A 127 11.96 3.76 19.78
CA MET A 127 11.41 2.57 20.44
C MET A 127 12.38 2.09 21.52
N ARG A 128 11.89 1.98 22.75
CA ARG A 128 12.65 1.48 23.91
C ARG A 128 11.94 0.29 24.53
N TYR A 129 12.72 -0.69 24.99
CA TYR A 129 12.17 -1.81 25.76
C TYR A 129 12.20 -1.52 27.26
N THR A 130 11.03 -1.37 27.87
CA THR A 130 10.83 -1.04 29.29
C THR A 130 9.72 -1.90 29.88
N ASP A 131 9.97 -2.43 31.08
CA ASP A 131 8.98 -3.19 31.87
C ASP A 131 8.24 -4.30 31.10
N GLY A 132 8.96 -5.00 30.23
CA GLY A 132 8.43 -6.11 29.46
C GLY A 132 7.75 -5.74 28.13
N SER A 133 7.69 -4.45 27.79
CA SER A 133 7.01 -3.94 26.59
C SER A 133 7.85 -2.96 25.78
N TRP A 134 7.49 -2.74 24.52
CA TRP A 134 8.06 -1.70 23.67
C TRP A 134 7.25 -0.41 23.78
N GLU A 135 7.93 0.66 24.16
CA GLU A 135 7.35 2.00 24.25
C GLU A 135 7.94 2.91 23.18
N GLY A 136 7.07 3.63 22.47
CA GLY A 136 7.45 4.54 21.40
C GLY A 136 7.27 5.99 21.80
N THR A 137 8.37 6.76 21.77
CA THR A 137 8.31 8.22 21.92
C THR A 137 8.47 8.87 20.56
N LYS A 138 7.54 9.73 20.17
CA LYS A 138 7.62 10.44 18.89
C LYS A 138 8.88 11.32 18.84
N ALA A 139 9.67 11.18 17.78
CA ALA A 139 10.86 11.98 17.59
C ALA A 139 10.49 13.41 17.16
N SER A 140 11.20 14.40 17.70
CA SER A 140 11.11 15.81 17.30
C SER A 140 12.11 16.20 16.21
N GLY A 141 13.18 15.43 16.06
CA GLY A 141 14.20 15.62 15.02
C GLY A 141 13.93 14.79 13.77
N ARG A 142 14.66 15.10 12.69
CA ARG A 142 14.65 14.37 11.42
C ARG A 142 15.90 13.49 11.28
N GLU A 143 16.27 12.81 12.37
CA GLU A 143 17.49 12.00 12.43
C GLU A 143 17.24 10.77 13.31
N ILE A 144 17.82 9.63 12.92
CA ILE A 144 17.80 8.42 13.75
C ILE A 144 18.91 8.47 14.79
N LYS A 145 18.68 7.86 15.96
CA LYS A 145 19.62 7.79 17.09
C LYS A 145 20.21 6.39 17.27
N ASN A 146 19.54 5.38 16.74
CA ASN A 146 19.88 3.99 16.90
C ASN A 146 20.46 3.42 15.61
N LYS A 147 21.36 2.43 15.75
CA LYS A 147 21.96 1.73 14.60
C LYS A 147 20.92 1.01 13.73
N ILE A 148 19.83 0.58 14.37
CA ILE A 148 18.73 -0.13 13.72
C ILE A 148 17.58 0.84 13.50
N PHE A 149 17.17 0.96 12.24
CA PHE A 149 16.01 1.73 11.82
C PHE A 149 15.00 0.77 11.16
N ARG A 150 13.72 0.96 11.44
CA ARG A 150 12.63 0.15 10.89
C ARG A 150 11.63 1.07 10.22
N ILE A 151 11.09 0.65 9.08
CA ILE A 151 10.08 1.40 8.33
C ILE A 151 8.90 0.48 8.10
N GLY A 152 7.76 0.81 8.71
CA GLY A 152 6.50 0.19 8.32
C GLY A 152 5.34 0.35 9.28
N SER A 153 4.29 -0.40 8.99
CA SER A 153 3.05 -0.45 9.75
C SER A 153 2.41 -1.82 9.53
N ALA A 154 1.51 -2.21 10.43
CA ALA A 154 0.73 -3.43 10.31
C ALA A 154 -0.66 -3.22 10.90
N GLN A 155 -1.60 -4.05 10.48
CA GLN A 155 -3.00 -4.00 10.87
C GLN A 155 -3.54 -5.41 11.08
N ASP A 156 -4.54 -5.53 11.94
CA ASP A 156 -5.37 -6.72 12.11
C ASP A 156 -6.84 -6.41 11.77
N GLU A 157 -7.74 -7.33 12.11
CA GLU A 157 -9.18 -7.16 11.91
C GLU A 157 -9.80 -5.99 12.69
N LYS A 158 -9.09 -5.46 13.70
CA LYS A 158 -9.50 -4.30 14.51
C LYS A 158 -8.88 -3.00 14.00
N GLY A 159 -7.91 -3.06 13.10
CA GLY A 159 -7.27 -1.91 12.47
C GLY A 159 -5.76 -1.85 12.73
N ILE A 160 -5.19 -0.64 12.67
CA ILE A 160 -3.77 -0.39 12.89
C ILE A 160 -3.33 -0.87 14.28
N LEU A 161 -2.25 -1.63 14.33
CA LEU A 161 -1.66 -2.11 15.57
C LEU A 161 -1.06 -0.97 16.39
N ASP A 162 -1.07 -1.11 17.72
CA ASP A 162 -0.26 -0.26 18.58
C ASP A 162 1.25 -0.48 18.33
N LEU A 163 2.07 0.47 18.75
CA LEU A 163 3.52 0.42 18.51
C LEU A 163 4.20 -0.76 19.21
N ASN A 164 3.66 -1.26 20.32
CA ASN A 164 4.24 -2.39 21.04
C ASN A 164 4.10 -3.68 20.21
N LYS A 165 2.87 -4.02 19.82
CA LYS A 165 2.59 -5.19 18.97
C LYS A 165 3.26 -5.09 17.60
N LEU A 166 3.26 -3.89 17.01
CA LEU A 166 3.96 -3.65 15.75
C LEU A 166 5.46 -3.99 15.88
N SER A 167 6.09 -3.55 16.97
CA SER A 167 7.50 -3.84 17.24
C SER A 167 7.78 -5.33 17.39
N GLU A 168 6.94 -6.05 18.13
CA GLU A 168 7.06 -7.50 18.31
C GLU A 168 6.98 -8.25 16.97
N ILE A 169 6.02 -7.88 16.11
CA ILE A 169 5.87 -8.47 14.78
C ILE A 169 7.08 -8.17 13.91
N MET A 170 7.49 -6.90 13.83
CA MET A 170 8.66 -6.48 13.02
C MET A 170 9.94 -7.20 13.46
N LEU A 171 10.17 -7.29 14.78
CA LEU A 171 11.31 -8.00 15.35
C LEU A 171 11.27 -9.48 14.97
N LYS A 172 10.12 -10.13 15.15
CA LYS A 172 9.93 -11.53 14.77
C LYS A 172 10.20 -11.76 13.29
N SER A 173 9.65 -10.93 12.40
CA SER A 173 9.88 -11.03 10.96
C SER A 173 11.35 -10.85 10.60
N SER A 174 12.10 -10.01 11.31
CA SER A 174 13.54 -9.84 11.07
C SER A 174 14.45 -10.89 11.74
N ASP A 175 13.92 -11.99 12.28
CA ASP A 175 14.64 -12.98 13.10
C ASP A 175 15.28 -12.37 14.38
N GLN A 176 14.64 -11.35 14.94
CA GLN A 176 15.11 -10.57 16.10
C GLN A 176 14.11 -10.56 17.26
N ALA A 177 13.20 -11.53 17.33
CA ALA A 177 12.14 -11.60 18.36
C ALA A 177 12.66 -11.48 19.82
N MET A 178 13.85 -12.02 20.07
CA MET A 178 14.47 -12.02 21.40
C MET A 178 15.32 -10.77 21.68
N HIS A 179 15.59 -9.92 20.68
CA HIS A 179 16.37 -8.70 20.88
C HIS A 179 15.53 -7.67 21.63
N LYS A 180 16.13 -7.10 22.68
CA LYS A 180 15.54 -6.04 23.53
C LYS A 180 16.31 -4.72 23.44
N THR A 181 17.01 -4.50 22.34
CA THR A 181 17.82 -3.30 22.08
C THR A 181 16.96 -2.21 21.44
N ASP A 182 17.08 -0.99 21.93
CA ASP A 182 16.42 0.20 21.37
C ASP A 182 16.66 0.33 19.84
N PHE A 183 15.63 0.80 19.14
CA PHE A 183 15.68 1.03 17.70
C PHE A 183 14.78 2.21 17.31
N ASP A 184 14.96 2.71 16.09
CA ASP A 184 14.10 3.74 15.54
C ASP A 184 13.05 3.15 14.60
N LEU A 185 11.84 3.67 14.65
CA LEU A 185 10.71 3.23 13.83
C LEU A 185 10.10 4.42 13.10
N TYR A 186 10.13 4.40 11.78
CA TYR A 186 9.26 5.24 10.98
C TYR A 186 7.94 4.51 10.76
N HIS A 187 6.93 4.88 11.53
CA HIS A 187 5.61 4.30 11.42
C HIS A 187 4.87 4.93 10.23
N SER A 188 4.45 4.11 9.27
CA SER A 188 3.88 4.56 7.99
C SER A 188 2.46 4.03 7.72
N PRO A 189 1.47 4.25 8.61
CA PRO A 189 0.11 3.79 8.39
C PRO A 189 -0.62 4.65 7.37
N LEU A 190 -1.52 4.03 6.60
CA LEU A 190 -2.61 4.72 5.92
C LEU A 190 -3.88 4.58 6.79
N ALA A 191 -4.16 5.58 7.63
CA ALA A 191 -5.13 5.45 8.73
C ALA A 191 -6.31 6.45 8.68
N VAL A 192 -7.47 6.02 9.21
CA VAL A 192 -8.65 6.86 9.51
C VAL A 192 -9.01 6.77 11.00
N ILE A 193 -9.49 7.88 11.59
CA ILE A 193 -9.93 7.98 12.99
C ILE A 193 -11.45 8.26 13.01
N VAL A 194 -12.23 7.48 13.77
CA VAL A 194 -13.68 7.63 13.91
C VAL A 194 -14.01 8.25 15.28
N GLY A 195 -14.72 9.39 15.33
CA GLY A 195 -14.90 10.26 16.52
C GLY A 195 -14.62 11.73 16.17
N ASP A 196 -14.44 12.69 17.08
CA ASP A 196 -14.27 14.12 16.69
C ASP A 196 -12.95 14.46 15.99
N GLN A 197 -12.96 14.82 14.71
CA GLN A 197 -12.82 13.90 13.58
C GLN A 197 -11.45 14.13 12.94
N LYS A 198 -10.81 13.07 12.39
CA LYS A 198 -9.87 13.30 11.29
C LYS A 198 -10.09 12.35 10.12
N TYR A 199 -10.45 13.03 9.01
CA TYR A 199 -10.35 12.70 7.60
C TYR A 199 -11.59 12.05 6.96
N THR A 200 -12.43 12.91 6.38
CA THR A 200 -13.48 12.54 5.42
C THR A 200 -12.91 12.24 4.01
N SER A 201 -11.82 12.92 3.63
CA SER A 201 -11.09 12.71 2.36
C SER A 201 -9.68 12.16 2.59
N PRO A 202 -9.05 11.42 1.65
CA PRO A 202 -7.69 10.93 1.80
C PRO A 202 -6.69 12.07 1.63
N GLU A 203 -7.04 13.13 0.90
CA GLU A 203 -6.23 14.34 0.74
C GLU A 203 -6.16 15.12 2.06
N GLY A 204 -7.23 15.10 2.85
CA GLY A 204 -7.24 15.67 4.19
C GLY A 204 -6.26 14.99 5.14
N ARG A 205 -5.85 13.73 4.89
CA ARG A 205 -5.05 12.88 5.78
C ARG A 205 -3.60 13.38 5.99
N GLY A 206 -3.40 14.53 6.65
CA GLY A 206 -2.08 15.03 7.08
C GLY A 206 -1.31 14.16 8.12
N LYS A 207 -1.71 12.90 8.33
CA LYS A 207 -0.96 11.85 9.05
C LYS A 207 -0.62 10.68 8.10
N ILE A 208 -0.50 10.94 6.80
CA ILE A 208 -0.01 9.99 5.80
C ILE A 208 1.51 9.84 5.96
N ALA A 209 2.01 8.62 5.79
CA ALA A 209 3.43 8.36 5.58
C ALA A 209 3.98 9.29 4.50
N ASN A 210 4.93 10.15 4.85
CA ASN A 210 5.39 11.22 3.96
C ASN A 210 6.75 10.84 3.35
N PRO A 211 6.83 10.55 2.03
CA PRO A 211 8.09 10.24 1.38
C PRO A 211 9.15 11.34 1.57
N GLN A 212 8.75 12.62 1.62
CA GLN A 212 9.67 13.73 1.84
C GLN A 212 10.23 13.72 3.27
N GLU A 213 9.39 13.43 4.27
CA GLU A 213 9.86 13.32 5.67
C GLU A 213 10.86 12.18 5.81
N LEU A 214 10.58 11.01 5.21
CA LEU A 214 11.51 9.88 5.23
C LEU A 214 12.81 10.23 4.49
N ALA A 215 12.74 10.90 3.34
CA ALA A 215 13.92 11.34 2.61
C ALA A 215 14.77 12.30 3.46
N ASP A 216 14.14 13.26 4.13
CA ASP A 216 14.82 14.20 5.02
C ASP A 216 15.46 13.48 6.21
N ILE A 217 14.84 12.41 6.74
CA ILE A 217 15.42 11.59 7.81
C ILE A 217 16.68 10.86 7.35
N LEU A 218 16.63 10.23 6.17
CA LEU A 218 17.77 9.52 5.61
C LEU A 218 18.94 10.46 5.32
N VAL A 219 18.66 11.63 4.71
CA VAL A 219 19.67 12.64 4.39
C VAL A 219 20.21 13.30 5.64
N GLY A 220 19.35 13.69 6.59
CA GLY A 220 19.74 14.29 7.86
C GLY A 220 20.70 13.38 8.64
N THR A 221 20.34 12.11 8.76
CA THR A 221 21.18 11.10 9.43
C THR A 221 22.51 10.88 8.70
N ALA A 222 22.50 10.79 7.37
CA ALA A 222 23.71 10.59 6.58
C ALA A 222 24.71 11.74 6.73
N THR A 223 24.20 12.97 6.79
CA THR A 223 24.97 14.22 6.77
C THR A 223 25.24 14.79 8.16
N ALA A 224 24.65 14.21 9.21
CA ALA A 224 24.90 14.60 10.59
C ALA A 224 26.41 14.46 10.92
N ASN A 225 26.98 15.56 11.42
CA ASN A 225 28.31 15.58 12.03
C ASN A 225 28.22 15.01 13.45
N GLU A 226 29.31 14.44 13.96
CA GLU A 226 29.37 13.72 15.25
C GLU A 226 28.53 14.38 16.35
N TRP A 227 27.42 13.75 16.70
CA TRP A 227 26.59 14.13 17.83
C TRP A 227 26.93 13.23 19.01
N ALA A 228 27.50 13.82 20.07
CA ALA A 228 27.80 13.14 21.34
C ALA A 228 28.60 11.81 21.20
N GLY A 229 29.34 11.62 20.10
CA GLY A 229 30.11 10.40 19.83
C GLY A 229 29.31 9.19 19.33
N GLN A 230 28.03 9.33 18.93
CA GLN A 230 27.20 8.24 18.40
C GLN A 230 26.91 8.42 16.91
N LEU A 231 27.94 8.33 16.08
CA LEU A 231 27.77 8.04 14.66
C LEU A 231 28.14 6.57 14.42
N TYR A 232 27.25 5.84 13.77
CA TYR A 232 27.54 4.49 13.33
C TYR A 232 28.14 4.53 11.93
N ASP A 233 29.20 3.74 11.71
CA ASP A 233 29.79 3.54 10.38
C ASP A 233 28.78 2.93 9.40
N LYS A 234 27.80 2.20 9.94
CA LYS A 234 26.73 1.56 9.19
C LYS A 234 25.43 1.47 9.99
N TYR A 235 24.33 1.87 9.36
CA TYR A 235 22.96 1.70 9.79
C TYR A 235 22.31 0.56 9.02
N THR A 236 21.53 -0.26 9.72
CA THR A 236 20.70 -1.30 9.09
C THR A 236 19.25 -0.85 9.14
N VAL A 237 18.63 -0.76 7.97
CA VAL A 237 17.25 -0.32 7.82
C VAL A 237 16.39 -1.51 7.41
N TYR A 238 15.48 -1.94 8.27
CA TYR A 238 14.50 -2.97 7.95
C TYR A 238 13.25 -2.32 7.35
N VAL A 239 12.85 -2.76 6.16
CA VAL A 239 11.74 -2.18 5.38
C VAL A 239 10.70 -3.25 5.16
N TYR A 240 9.49 -3.04 5.70
CA TYR A 240 8.45 -4.06 5.72
C TYR A 240 7.34 -3.77 4.71
N ASP A 241 6.88 -4.81 4.00
CA ASP A 241 5.62 -4.81 3.25
C ASP A 241 5.48 -3.61 2.27
N GLU A 242 4.37 -2.85 2.38
CA GLU A 242 4.06 -1.64 1.60
C GLU A 242 5.09 -0.51 1.75
N SER A 243 5.89 -0.54 2.80
CA SER A 243 6.88 0.49 3.10
C SER A 243 8.02 0.52 2.08
N ALA A 244 8.19 -0.53 1.29
CA ALA A 244 9.08 -0.52 0.15
C ALA A 244 8.67 0.52 -0.92
N LYS A 245 7.36 0.76 -1.11
CA LYS A 245 6.86 1.83 -1.98
C LYS A 245 7.20 3.21 -1.41
N LEU A 246 6.96 3.40 -0.11
CA LEU A 246 7.32 4.64 0.61
C LEU A 246 8.82 4.92 0.51
N LEU A 247 9.67 3.92 0.73
CA LEU A 247 11.12 4.06 0.60
C LEU A 247 11.51 4.40 -0.84
N THR A 248 10.90 3.75 -1.83
CA THR A 248 11.13 4.05 -3.25
C THR A 248 10.87 5.52 -3.55
N ASP A 249 9.73 6.04 -3.09
CA ASP A 249 9.36 7.44 -3.30
C ASP A 249 10.27 8.39 -2.52
N ALA A 250 10.67 8.04 -1.30
CA ALA A 250 11.63 8.82 -0.53
C ALA A 250 13.00 8.90 -1.22
N LEU A 251 13.52 7.77 -1.72
CA LEU A 251 14.79 7.73 -2.46
C LEU A 251 14.74 8.57 -3.73
N ARG A 252 13.60 8.63 -4.44
CA ARG A 252 13.42 9.52 -5.60
C ARG A 252 13.49 11.01 -5.24
N LEU A 253 13.18 11.36 -3.99
CA LEU A 253 13.20 12.73 -3.49
C LEU A 253 14.57 13.14 -2.91
N VAL A 254 15.50 12.19 -2.73
CA VAL A 254 16.86 12.50 -2.29
C VAL A 254 17.56 13.32 -3.38
N LYS A 255 17.77 14.61 -3.11
CA LYS A 255 18.45 15.54 -4.02
C LYS A 255 19.91 15.74 -3.59
N GLY A 256 20.84 15.61 -4.54
CA GLY A 256 22.22 16.10 -4.39
C GLY A 256 23.26 15.05 -4.00
N SER A 257 24.46 15.22 -4.57
CA SER A 257 25.73 14.47 -4.44
C SER A 257 25.71 12.97 -4.72
N ASN A 258 26.80 12.51 -5.36
CA ASN A 258 27.08 11.08 -5.46
C ASN A 258 27.34 10.54 -4.05
N GLN A 259 26.57 9.53 -3.66
CA GLN A 259 26.82 8.70 -2.48
C GLN A 259 26.42 9.28 -1.11
N VAL A 260 25.32 10.04 -1.01
CA VAL A 260 24.80 10.56 0.28
C VAL A 260 24.51 9.45 1.30
N LEU A 261 24.06 8.27 0.86
CA LEU A 261 23.50 7.24 1.74
C LEU A 261 24.45 6.07 2.01
N LYS A 262 25.78 6.22 1.84
CA LYS A 262 26.78 5.14 2.03
C LYS A 262 26.68 4.34 3.31
N LYS A 263 26.21 4.98 4.38
CA LYS A 263 26.12 4.35 5.70
C LYS A 263 24.92 3.42 5.81
N PHE A 264 24.00 3.39 4.84
CA PHE A 264 22.76 2.63 4.93
C PHE A 264 22.85 1.29 4.17
N GLU A 265 22.41 0.23 4.85
CA GLU A 265 21.98 -1.02 4.22
C GLU A 265 20.48 -1.19 4.42
N PHE A 266 19.71 -1.17 3.34
CA PHE A 266 18.29 -1.44 3.34
C PHE A 266 18.04 -2.94 3.21
N ARG A 267 17.41 -3.55 4.21
CA ARG A 267 16.94 -4.94 4.20
C ARG A 267 15.44 -4.93 3.96
N LEU A 268 15.02 -5.42 2.80
CA LEU A 268 13.61 -5.47 2.42
C LEU A 268 13.04 -6.82 2.84
N LEU A 269 12.03 -6.79 3.70
CA LEU A 269 11.30 -7.96 4.19
C LEU A 269 9.90 -7.88 3.59
N ASP A 270 9.54 -8.89 2.80
CA ASP A 270 8.26 -8.94 2.11
C ASP A 270 7.86 -7.68 1.31
N PRO A 271 8.76 -7.10 0.50
CA PRO A 271 8.47 -5.82 -0.13
C PRO A 271 7.32 -5.88 -1.14
N HIS A 272 6.34 -4.98 -1.00
CA HIS A 272 5.29 -4.76 -2.00
C HIS A 272 5.76 -3.83 -3.13
N ALA A 273 7.02 -3.94 -3.53
CA ALA A 273 7.60 -3.20 -4.64
C ALA A 273 8.70 -4.07 -5.27
N PRO A 274 8.97 -3.93 -6.58
CA PRO A 274 10.07 -4.64 -7.20
C PRO A 274 11.41 -4.30 -6.50
N PHE A 275 12.12 -5.31 -6.01
CA PHE A 275 13.41 -5.16 -5.33
C PHE A 275 14.44 -4.39 -6.18
N SER A 276 14.59 -4.71 -7.48
CA SER A 276 15.55 -4.05 -8.39
C SER A 276 15.34 -2.54 -8.49
N VAL A 277 14.09 -2.07 -8.36
CA VAL A 277 13.78 -0.63 -8.37
C VAL A 277 14.37 0.03 -7.12
N VAL A 278 14.16 -0.57 -5.95
CA VAL A 278 14.69 -0.07 -4.68
C VAL A 278 16.22 -0.16 -4.68
N GLU A 279 16.77 -1.30 -5.11
CA GLU A 279 18.20 -1.55 -5.19
C GLU A 279 18.91 -0.54 -6.09
N LYS A 280 18.40 -0.32 -7.30
CA LYS A 280 18.98 0.66 -8.24
C LYS A 280 19.00 2.07 -7.65
N LEU A 281 17.92 2.49 -6.99
CA LEU A 281 17.84 3.79 -6.34
C LEU A 281 18.81 3.89 -5.16
N ALA A 282 18.83 2.90 -4.27
CA ALA A 282 19.72 2.87 -3.11
C ALA A 282 21.21 2.91 -3.53
N ASN A 283 21.60 2.06 -4.48
CA ASN A 283 22.96 2.00 -5.03
C ASN A 283 23.35 3.31 -5.72
N GLY A 284 22.42 3.97 -6.40
CA GLY A 284 22.62 5.30 -6.99
C GLY A 284 23.05 6.37 -5.97
N PHE A 285 22.62 6.21 -4.71
CA PHE A 285 23.03 7.07 -3.59
C PHE A 285 24.07 6.44 -2.68
N GLY A 286 24.75 5.37 -3.13
CA GLY A 286 25.86 4.72 -2.42
C GLY A 286 25.46 3.82 -1.26
N ALA A 287 24.18 3.69 -0.94
CA ALA A 287 23.67 2.68 -0.01
C ALA A 287 23.73 1.29 -0.64
N SER A 288 23.50 0.25 0.16
CA SER A 288 23.21 -1.10 -0.34
C SER A 288 21.75 -1.47 -0.07
N ALA A 289 21.19 -2.34 -0.91
CA ALA A 289 19.90 -2.97 -0.65
C ALA A 289 20.05 -4.49 -0.71
N VAL A 290 19.31 -5.19 0.14
CA VAL A 290 19.28 -6.66 0.22
C VAL A 290 17.84 -7.10 0.34
N LEU A 291 17.43 -8.04 -0.50
CA LEU A 291 16.14 -8.73 -0.36
C LEU A 291 16.30 -9.86 0.65
N ASP A 292 15.52 -9.82 1.73
CA ASP A 292 15.53 -10.89 2.72
C ASP A 292 14.87 -12.15 2.12
N LYS A 293 15.51 -13.31 2.32
CA LYS A 293 15.05 -14.58 1.75
C LYS A 293 14.13 -15.35 2.68
N ASN A 294 14.17 -15.05 3.98
CA ASN A 294 13.49 -15.81 5.02
C ASN A 294 12.04 -15.38 5.21
N VAL A 295 11.69 -14.19 4.70
CA VAL A 295 10.39 -13.54 4.89
C VAL A 295 9.75 -13.38 3.53
N ARG A 296 8.79 -14.26 3.24
CA ARG A 296 8.05 -14.35 1.98
C ARG A 296 6.57 -14.56 2.23
N THR A 297 5.77 -13.57 1.88
CA THR A 297 4.32 -13.69 1.72
C THR A 297 4.01 -13.99 0.26
N PRO A 298 2.92 -14.73 0.00
CA PRO A 298 2.45 -14.95 -1.37
C PRO A 298 2.25 -13.62 -2.14
N PHE A 299 1.86 -12.58 -1.42
CA PHE A 299 1.64 -11.25 -1.97
C PHE A 299 2.93 -10.52 -2.35
N SER A 300 3.96 -10.49 -1.47
CA SER A 300 5.26 -9.90 -1.81
C SER A 300 5.92 -10.62 -2.98
N SER A 301 5.74 -11.95 -3.07
CA SER A 301 6.16 -12.74 -4.22
C SER A 301 5.60 -12.22 -5.53
N SER A 302 4.36 -11.71 -5.56
CA SER A 302 3.76 -11.13 -6.78
C SER A 302 4.55 -9.93 -7.33
N TYR A 303 5.12 -9.10 -6.46
CA TYR A 303 5.99 -8.00 -6.88
C TYR A 303 7.36 -8.48 -7.35
N GLN A 304 7.89 -9.53 -6.71
CA GLN A 304 9.21 -10.07 -7.06
C GLN A 304 9.17 -10.96 -8.31
N MET A 305 8.01 -11.50 -8.68
CA MET A 305 7.82 -12.35 -9.87
C MET A 305 8.11 -11.64 -11.20
N LEU A 306 7.98 -10.31 -11.24
CA LEU A 306 8.27 -9.49 -12.42
C LEU A 306 9.63 -8.81 -12.33
N ASP A 307 10.43 -9.14 -11.32
CA ASP A 307 11.68 -8.47 -11.01
C ASP A 307 12.90 -9.33 -11.40
N PRO A 308 13.77 -8.87 -12.31
CA PRO A 308 14.95 -9.63 -12.74
C PRO A 308 16.01 -9.83 -11.64
N ALA A 309 15.95 -9.09 -10.54
CA ALA A 309 16.85 -9.24 -9.39
C ALA A 309 16.25 -10.11 -8.27
N SER A 310 15.07 -10.68 -8.48
CA SER A 310 14.42 -11.61 -7.54
C SER A 310 15.17 -12.94 -7.43
N TYR A 311 15.01 -13.61 -6.28
CA TYR A 311 15.54 -14.96 -6.05
C TYR A 311 14.60 -16.08 -6.53
N ASP A 312 13.50 -15.76 -7.21
CA ASP A 312 12.48 -16.72 -7.63
C ASP A 312 12.38 -16.81 -9.16
N ASP A 313 13.10 -17.77 -9.74
CA ASP A 313 13.13 -18.07 -11.19
C ASP A 313 11.85 -18.77 -11.70
N SER A 314 10.89 -19.08 -10.81
CA SER A 314 9.62 -19.67 -11.19
C SER A 314 8.51 -18.64 -11.08
N ASN A 315 8.09 -18.00 -12.19
CA ASN A 315 6.70 -17.56 -12.45
C ASN A 315 6.50 -16.41 -13.47
N SER A 316 7.40 -16.18 -14.42
CA SER A 316 7.07 -15.42 -15.65
C SER A 316 5.82 -15.97 -16.38
N LYS A 317 5.46 -17.23 -16.12
CA LYS A 317 4.25 -17.91 -16.63
C LYS A 317 2.95 -17.47 -15.97
N VAL A 318 2.94 -16.91 -14.75
CA VAL A 318 1.68 -16.60 -14.02
C VAL A 318 1.10 -15.26 -14.46
N TYR A 319 1.91 -14.21 -14.55
CA TYR A 319 1.45 -12.93 -15.12
C TYR A 319 1.08 -13.09 -16.59
N ALA A 320 1.85 -13.87 -17.35
CA ALA A 320 1.49 -14.24 -18.71
C ALA A 320 0.19 -15.06 -18.77
N LYS A 321 -0.08 -15.95 -17.80
CA LYS A 321 -1.36 -16.67 -17.69
C LYS A 321 -2.52 -15.73 -17.35
N PHE A 322 -2.35 -14.77 -16.45
CA PHE A 322 -3.38 -13.76 -16.15
C PHE A 322 -3.66 -12.87 -17.37
N GLN A 323 -2.62 -12.36 -18.02
CA GLN A 323 -2.77 -11.60 -19.26
C GLN A 323 -3.41 -12.45 -20.37
N GLN A 324 -3.04 -13.73 -20.49
CA GLN A 324 -3.69 -14.66 -21.42
C GLN A 324 -5.14 -14.94 -21.04
N GLN A 325 -5.50 -15.06 -19.76
CA GLN A 325 -6.89 -15.24 -19.33
C GLN A 325 -7.75 -14.01 -19.66
N ILE A 326 -7.18 -12.80 -19.49
CA ILE A 326 -7.80 -11.53 -19.91
C ILE A 326 -7.95 -11.49 -21.44
N GLN A 327 -6.99 -12.01 -22.20
CA GLN A 327 -6.98 -12.01 -23.66
C GLN A 327 -7.80 -13.16 -24.31
N ASN A 328 -7.93 -14.32 -23.66
CA ASN A 328 -8.46 -15.56 -24.25
C ASN A 328 -9.86 -15.99 -23.77
N LYS A 329 -10.63 -15.13 -23.11
CA LYS A 329 -12.07 -15.38 -22.92
C LYS A 329 -12.91 -14.16 -23.23
N ALA A 330 -13.75 -14.29 -24.25
CA ALA A 330 -14.92 -13.44 -24.39
C ALA A 330 -15.80 -13.61 -23.12
N ASN A 331 -15.93 -12.53 -22.34
CA ASN A 331 -16.93 -12.30 -21.27
C ASN A 331 -16.63 -12.70 -19.80
N ILE A 332 -15.41 -13.11 -19.40
CA ILE A 332 -15.14 -13.27 -17.96
C ILE A 332 -15.08 -11.88 -17.26
N SER A 333 -15.81 -11.71 -16.16
CA SER A 333 -15.76 -10.47 -15.36
C SER A 333 -14.51 -10.44 -14.46
N PHE A 334 -14.04 -9.24 -14.12
CA PHE A 334 -12.94 -9.07 -13.17
C PHE A 334 -13.27 -9.73 -11.82
N PHE A 335 -14.51 -9.66 -11.33
CA PHE A 335 -14.89 -10.29 -10.07
C PHE A 335 -14.79 -11.83 -10.11
N GLU A 336 -15.10 -12.45 -11.26
CA GLU A 336 -14.88 -13.89 -11.46
C GLU A 336 -13.39 -14.23 -11.53
N MET A 337 -12.60 -13.43 -12.25
CA MET A 337 -11.14 -13.58 -12.29
C MET A 337 -10.53 -13.44 -10.89
N TRP A 338 -10.90 -12.40 -10.14
CA TRP A 338 -10.44 -12.13 -8.78
C TRP A 338 -10.82 -13.27 -7.80
N ARG A 339 -12.03 -13.84 -7.91
CA ARG A 339 -12.40 -15.02 -7.11
C ARG A 339 -11.54 -16.23 -7.46
N ASN A 340 -11.24 -16.45 -8.74
CA ASN A 340 -10.40 -17.55 -9.19
C ASN A 340 -8.93 -17.39 -8.81
N MET A 341 -8.47 -16.17 -8.47
CA MET A 341 -7.12 -15.98 -7.91
C MET A 341 -6.90 -16.77 -6.61
N LYS A 342 -7.98 -17.08 -5.87
CA LYS A 342 -7.93 -17.96 -4.70
C LYS A 342 -7.58 -19.41 -5.05
N SER A 343 -8.06 -19.92 -6.17
CA SER A 343 -7.93 -21.34 -6.57
C SER A 343 -6.76 -21.61 -7.51
N ASP A 344 -6.45 -20.65 -8.39
CA ASP A 344 -5.53 -20.87 -9.53
C ASP A 344 -4.10 -20.41 -9.21
N THR A 345 -3.94 -19.65 -8.13
CA THR A 345 -2.66 -19.12 -7.67
C THR A 345 -2.50 -19.38 -6.19
N ASN A 346 -1.73 -20.41 -5.83
CA ASN A 346 -1.12 -20.58 -4.49
C ASN A 346 -0.23 -19.38 -4.05
N LEU A 347 -0.28 -18.28 -4.79
CA LEU A 347 0.41 -17.00 -4.61
C LEU A 347 -0.43 -15.97 -3.87
N LEU A 348 -1.69 -16.24 -3.49
CA LEU A 348 -2.52 -15.31 -2.72
C LEU A 348 -3.30 -15.99 -1.58
N SER A 349 -3.08 -17.30 -1.38
CA SER A 349 -3.67 -18.13 -0.32
C SER A 349 -2.85 -18.10 0.96
#